data_AF-U5EG53-F1
#
_entry.id   AF-U5EG53-F1
#
_cell.length_a   1.000
_cell.length_b   1.000
_cell.length_c   1.000
_cell.angle_alpha   90.00
_cell.angle_beta   90.00
_cell.angle_gamma   90.00
#
_symmetry.space_group_name_H-M   'P 1'
#
loop_
_entity.id
_entity.type
_entity.pdbx_description
1 polymer ?
#
loop_
_entity_poly.entity_id
_entity_poly.type
_entity_poly.pdbx_seq_one_letter_code
_entity_poly.pdbx_strand_id
1 'polypeptide(L)'
;MSGKEIIGSVDFSTTAMSSTEYVQTESGQLVTPEFLALLQQTLSGKLAEPDHTDELDPQVRLLAEELSVIHLPEWKSAVGRKLAEPTVTSIKQATRVAEYLVKRGVRVHPEFEEIRWVPTPAGVPGAFDTGTHITPDAEGNWPTPDVEEFYDFDQISVKQIEGSAWHATHPRGIAVEGKTKSEAYAAMVAELRRRIDDASAASR
;
A
#
# COMPACT_ATOMS: atom_id res chain seq x y z
N MET A 1 -6.75 -33.22 41.21
CA MET A 1 -6.55 -32.01 40.40
C MET A 1 -7.07 -32.35 39.01
N SER A 2 -8.36 -32.17 38.76
CA SER A 2 -8.94 -30.99 38.06
C SER A 2 -8.33 -30.83 36.67
N GLY A 3 -9.03 -30.82 35.55
CA GLY A 3 -10.43 -31.00 35.20
C GLY A 3 -10.42 -30.96 33.68
N LYS A 4 -10.86 -32.02 33.00
CA LYS A 4 -11.02 -31.97 31.54
C LYS A 4 -12.36 -31.31 31.28
N GLU A 5 -12.33 -30.05 30.88
CA GLU A 5 -13.51 -29.35 30.36
C GLU A 5 -14.07 -30.14 29.18
N ILE A 6 -15.31 -30.56 29.35
CA ILE A 6 -16.14 -31.13 28.30
C ILE A 6 -16.63 -29.93 27.48
N ILE A 7 -16.03 -29.66 26.33
CA ILE A 7 -16.64 -28.80 25.32
C ILE A 7 -17.67 -29.68 24.59
N GLY A 8 -18.94 -29.33 24.74
CA GLY A 8 -20.09 -30.20 24.47
C GLY A 8 -20.08 -30.87 23.10
N SER A 9 -20.31 -32.18 23.10
CA SER A 9 -20.73 -32.93 21.91
C SER A 9 -22.24 -32.83 21.78
N VAL A 10 -22.71 -32.34 20.64
CA VAL A 10 -24.10 -32.51 20.23
C VAL A 10 -24.08 -33.37 18.97
N ASP A 11 -24.36 -34.66 19.16
CA ASP A 11 -24.63 -35.60 18.07
C ASP A 11 -26.12 -35.49 17.72
N PHE A 12 -26.42 -35.15 16.47
CA PHE A 12 -27.71 -35.43 15.86
C PHE A 12 -27.50 -36.18 14.55
N SER A 13 -28.00 -37.42 14.52
CA SER A 13 -27.82 -38.38 13.45
C SER A 13 -28.55 -37.98 12.16
N THR A 14 -27.86 -38.17 11.03
CA THR A 14 -28.37 -38.48 9.68
C THR A 14 -29.28 -37.46 8.99
N THR A 15 -28.68 -36.51 8.26
CA THR A 15 -29.01 -36.15 6.85
C THR A 15 -27.80 -35.39 6.30
N ALA A 16 -27.33 -35.73 5.11
CA ALA A 16 -26.17 -35.10 4.47
C ALA A 16 -26.36 -33.58 4.35
N MET A 17 -25.74 -32.80 5.24
CA MET A 17 -25.61 -31.35 5.12
C MET A 17 -24.15 -31.05 4.82
N SER A 18 -23.88 -30.45 3.67
CA SER A 18 -22.63 -29.77 3.39
C SER A 18 -22.34 -28.83 4.55
N SER A 19 -21.30 -29.10 5.34
CA SER A 19 -20.96 -28.31 6.51
C SER A 19 -20.54 -26.90 6.07
N THR A 20 -21.51 -25.98 6.02
CA THR A 20 -21.35 -24.54 5.83
C THR A 20 -20.82 -23.89 7.13
N GLU A 21 -20.04 -24.63 7.90
CA GLU A 21 -19.53 -24.16 9.19
C GLU A 21 -18.38 -23.21 8.92
N TYR A 22 -18.53 -21.99 9.46
CA TYR A 22 -17.49 -20.98 9.38
C TYR A 22 -16.24 -21.47 10.11
N VAL A 23 -15.11 -21.43 9.41
CA VAL A 23 -13.78 -21.67 9.94
C VAL A 23 -13.20 -20.33 10.36
N GLN A 24 -12.62 -20.27 11.56
CA GLN A 24 -11.88 -19.10 12.02
C GLN A 24 -10.46 -19.13 11.46
N THR A 25 -10.04 -18.09 10.74
CA THR A 25 -8.65 -17.94 10.27
C THR A 25 -7.71 -17.61 11.43
N GLU A 26 -6.40 -17.72 11.21
CA GLU A 26 -5.37 -17.29 12.18
C GLU A 26 -5.46 -15.80 12.55
N SER A 27 -6.04 -14.98 11.65
CA SER A 27 -6.35 -13.56 11.89
C SER A 27 -7.69 -13.32 12.60
N GLY A 28 -8.38 -14.38 13.02
CA GLY A 28 -9.66 -14.33 13.74
C GLY A 28 -10.88 -14.12 12.85
N GLN A 29 -10.74 -14.13 11.52
CA GLN A 29 -11.85 -13.93 10.58
C GLN A 29 -12.68 -15.20 10.45
N LEU A 30 -14.00 -15.08 10.48
CA LEU A 30 -14.90 -16.20 10.22
C LEU A 30 -15.17 -16.27 8.72
N VAL A 31 -14.75 -17.37 8.08
CA VAL A 31 -14.90 -17.60 6.64
C VAL A 31 -15.36 -19.02 6.35
N THR A 32 -16.07 -19.24 5.25
CA THR A 32 -16.43 -20.61 4.87
C THR A 32 -15.28 -21.30 4.12
N PRO A 33 -15.22 -22.65 4.12
CA PRO A 33 -14.24 -23.40 3.31
C PRO A 33 -14.28 -23.03 1.82
N GLU A 34 -15.47 -22.75 1.28
CA GLU A 34 -15.64 -22.32 -0.11
C GLU A 34 -15.01 -20.94 -0.36
N PHE A 35 -15.10 -20.03 0.62
CA PHE A 35 -14.45 -18.73 0.54
C PHE A 35 -12.93 -18.84 0.61
N LEU A 36 -12.40 -19.75 1.43
CA LEU A 36 -10.96 -20.06 1.46
C LEU A 36 -10.49 -20.64 0.13
N ALA A 37 -11.26 -21.56 -0.46
CA ALA A 37 -10.97 -22.11 -1.77
C ALA A 37 -11.02 -21.04 -2.86
N LEU A 38 -11.99 -20.13 -2.80
CA LEU A 38 -12.08 -18.96 -3.69
C LEU A 38 -10.85 -18.06 -3.54
N LEU A 39 -10.44 -17.72 -2.32
CA LEU A 39 -9.24 -16.92 -2.07
C LEU A 39 -7.97 -17.61 -2.57
N GLN A 40 -7.84 -18.93 -2.38
CA GLN A 40 -6.72 -19.70 -2.91
C GLN A 40 -6.71 -19.70 -4.45
N GLN A 41 -7.87 -19.77 -5.09
CA GLN A 41 -8.00 -19.62 -6.54
C GLN A 41 -7.64 -18.22 -7.02
N THR A 42 -8.04 -17.17 -6.28
CA THR A 42 -7.67 -15.77 -6.58
C THR A 42 -6.16 -15.57 -6.45
N LEU A 43 -5.55 -16.09 -5.38
CA LEU A 43 -4.11 -15.98 -5.13
C LEU A 43 -3.27 -16.80 -6.10
N SER A 44 -3.80 -17.90 -6.62
CA SER A 44 -3.13 -18.73 -7.64
C SER A 44 -3.33 -18.22 -9.07
N GLY A 45 -4.01 -17.08 -9.25
CA GLY A 45 -4.29 -16.50 -10.57
C GLY A 45 -5.21 -17.36 -11.44
N LYS A 46 -6.00 -18.26 -10.83
CA LYS A 46 -6.90 -19.20 -11.50
C LYS A 46 -8.37 -18.80 -11.43
N LEU A 47 -8.70 -17.66 -10.81
CA LEU A 47 -10.02 -17.09 -11.01
C LEU A 47 -10.12 -16.65 -12.48
N ALA A 48 -11.21 -17.04 -13.14
CA ALA A 48 -11.66 -16.25 -14.28
C ALA A 48 -11.88 -14.83 -13.74
N GLU A 49 -11.13 -13.87 -14.27
CA GLU A 49 -11.52 -12.47 -14.08
C GLU A 49 -12.98 -12.38 -14.55
N PRO A 50 -13.89 -11.82 -13.74
CA PRO A 50 -15.23 -11.56 -14.23
C PRO A 50 -15.07 -10.78 -15.54
N ASP A 51 -15.73 -11.25 -16.60
CA ASP A 51 -15.72 -10.57 -17.88
C ASP A 51 -15.89 -9.07 -17.61
N HIS A 52 -14.93 -8.25 -18.06
CA HIS A 52 -14.91 -6.79 -17.90
C HIS A 52 -16.09 -6.06 -18.57
N THR A 53 -17.18 -6.78 -18.87
CA THR A 53 -18.39 -6.32 -19.58
C THR A 53 -19.55 -5.96 -18.67
N ASP A 54 -19.50 -6.25 -17.38
CA ASP A 54 -20.47 -5.67 -16.44
C ASP A 54 -20.02 -4.24 -16.10
N GLU A 55 -20.66 -3.23 -16.68
CA GLU A 55 -20.43 -1.83 -16.34
C GLU A 55 -20.67 -1.62 -14.83
N LEU A 56 -19.58 -1.63 -14.05
CA LEU A 56 -19.63 -1.29 -12.64
C LEU A 56 -20.12 0.15 -12.47
N ASP A 57 -20.94 0.38 -11.45
CA ASP A 57 -21.31 1.73 -11.02
C ASP A 57 -20.03 2.58 -10.89
N PRO A 58 -19.97 3.79 -11.48
CA PRO A 58 -18.78 4.65 -11.42
C PRO A 58 -18.27 4.89 -9.99
N GLN A 59 -19.15 4.96 -8.99
CA GLN A 59 -18.78 5.15 -7.59
C GLN A 59 -18.12 3.89 -7.00
N VAL A 60 -18.58 2.71 -7.41
CA VAL A 60 -17.95 1.43 -7.02
C VAL A 60 -16.57 1.33 -7.64
N ARG A 61 -16.43 1.70 -8.92
CA ARG A 61 -15.14 1.66 -9.62
C ARG A 61 -14.11 2.57 -8.96
N LEU A 62 -14.44 3.84 -8.72
CA LEU A 62 -13.54 4.80 -8.07
C LEU A 62 -13.11 4.31 -6.68
N LEU A 63 -14.05 3.85 -5.87
CA LEU A 63 -13.72 3.35 -4.53
C LEU A 63 -12.92 2.04 -4.59
N ALA A 64 -13.17 1.17 -5.58
CA ALA A 64 -12.42 -0.06 -5.77
C ALA A 64 -10.97 0.22 -6.18
N GLU A 65 -10.72 1.22 -7.02
CA GLU A 65 -9.37 1.66 -7.40
C GLU A 65 -8.58 2.10 -6.15
N GLU A 66 -9.16 2.95 -5.30
CA GLU A 66 -8.56 3.41 -4.03
C GLU A 66 -8.27 2.26 -3.05
N LEU A 67 -9.22 1.33 -2.88
CA LEU A 67 -9.05 0.19 -1.97
C LEU A 67 -8.09 -0.87 -2.50
N SER A 68 -7.82 -0.88 -3.81
CA SER A 68 -6.89 -1.83 -4.42
C SER A 68 -5.45 -1.51 -4.05
N VAL A 69 -5.08 -0.22 -4.00
CA VAL A 69 -3.75 0.25 -3.56
C VAL A 69 -3.92 1.49 -2.70
N ILE A 70 -3.76 1.31 -1.39
CA ILE A 70 -3.89 2.36 -0.39
C ILE A 70 -2.49 2.84 0.00
N HIS A 71 -2.21 4.11 -0.31
CA HIS A 71 -0.97 4.80 0.07
C HIS A 71 -1.17 5.49 1.42
N LEU A 72 -0.56 4.96 2.47
CA LEU A 72 -0.65 5.52 3.82
C LEU A 72 0.56 6.42 4.09
N PRO A 73 0.35 7.67 4.56
CA PRO A 73 1.44 8.58 4.90
C PRO A 73 2.20 8.09 6.14
N GLU A 74 3.30 8.77 6.45
CA GLU A 74 3.99 8.58 7.73
C GLU A 74 3.01 8.74 8.90
N TRP A 75 2.91 7.73 9.75
CA TRP A 75 2.03 7.79 10.90
C TRP A 75 2.74 8.47 12.07
N LYS A 76 2.21 9.60 12.51
CA LYS A 76 2.68 10.34 13.68
C LYS A 76 1.67 10.24 14.82
N SER A 77 2.18 10.20 16.04
CA SER A 77 1.39 10.42 17.26
C SER A 77 0.90 11.87 17.36
N ALA A 78 -0.08 12.13 18.23
CA ALA A 78 -0.58 13.48 18.52
C ALA A 78 0.52 14.48 18.96
N VAL A 79 1.63 13.98 19.50
CA VAL A 79 2.79 14.79 19.94
C VAL A 79 3.90 14.86 18.87
N GLY A 80 3.62 14.45 17.63
CA GLY A 80 4.55 14.54 16.49
C GLY A 80 5.61 13.45 16.41
N ARG A 81 5.67 12.52 17.39
CA ARG A 81 6.58 11.36 17.32
C ARG A 81 6.13 10.41 16.21
N LYS A 82 7.06 10.04 15.32
CA LYS A 82 6.90 9.01 14.30
C LYS A 82 6.61 7.63 14.91
N LEU A 83 5.55 6.99 14.43
CA LEU A 83 5.08 5.66 14.85
C LEU A 83 5.27 4.62 13.74
N ALA A 84 5.08 4.99 12.48
CA ALA A 84 5.32 4.11 11.33
C ALA A 84 5.83 4.92 10.12
N GLU A 85 6.63 4.26 9.28
CA GLU A 85 7.02 4.75 7.96
C GLU A 85 5.79 4.85 7.03
N PRO A 86 5.86 5.62 5.93
CA PRO A 86 4.89 5.50 4.84
C PRO A 86 4.79 4.05 4.36
N THR A 87 3.57 3.59 4.10
CA THR A 87 3.34 2.19 3.69
C THR A 87 2.32 2.13 2.57
N VAL A 88 2.49 1.12 1.71
CA VAL A 88 1.50 0.77 0.70
C VAL A 88 0.85 -0.54 1.10
N THR A 89 -0.48 -0.57 1.10
CA THR A 89 -1.27 -1.76 1.43
C THR A 89 -2.37 -1.98 0.40
N SER A 90 -2.96 -3.17 0.38
CA SER A 90 -3.99 -3.54 -0.58
C SER A 90 -5.08 -4.40 0.05
N ILE A 91 -6.31 -4.23 -0.45
CA ILE A 91 -7.44 -5.08 -0.05
C ILE A 91 -7.70 -6.12 -1.15
N LYS A 92 -7.37 -7.37 -0.85
CA LYS A 92 -7.73 -8.53 -1.67
C LYS A 92 -9.27 -8.64 -1.65
N GLN A 93 -9.95 -8.24 -2.74
CA GLN A 93 -11.41 -8.01 -2.89
C GLN A 93 -11.89 -6.55 -2.79
N ALA A 94 -11.04 -5.58 -3.13
CA ALA A 94 -11.37 -4.15 -3.20
C ALA A 94 -12.73 -3.86 -3.85
N THR A 95 -13.04 -4.45 -5.01
CA THR A 95 -14.34 -4.26 -5.71
C THR A 95 -15.54 -4.68 -4.87
N ARG A 96 -15.48 -5.87 -4.25
CA ARG A 96 -16.58 -6.36 -3.40
C ARG A 96 -16.77 -5.49 -2.16
N VAL A 97 -15.67 -5.02 -1.58
CA VAL A 97 -15.70 -4.10 -0.43
C VAL A 97 -16.27 -2.75 -0.85
N ALA A 98 -15.85 -2.21 -1.99
CA ALA A 98 -16.35 -0.96 -2.55
C ALA A 98 -17.86 -1.01 -2.80
N GLU A 99 -18.37 -2.08 -3.44
CA GLU A 99 -19.81 -2.27 -3.63
C GLU A 99 -20.58 -2.25 -2.31
N TYR A 100 -20.08 -2.94 -1.29
CA TYR A 100 -20.70 -2.99 0.02
C TYR A 100 -20.72 -1.59 0.68
N LEU A 101 -19.61 -0.85 0.61
CA LEU A 101 -19.51 0.50 1.16
C LEU A 101 -20.42 1.50 0.43
N VAL A 102 -20.48 1.44 -0.90
CA VAL A 102 -21.40 2.26 -1.70
C VAL A 102 -22.86 1.94 -1.35
N LYS A 103 -23.23 0.66 -1.22
CA LYS A 103 -24.57 0.24 -0.77
C LYS A 103 -24.89 0.72 0.66
N ARG A 104 -23.88 0.87 1.53
CA ARG A 104 -24.01 1.47 2.86
C ARG A 104 -24.12 3.00 2.88
N GLY A 105 -23.99 3.65 1.72
CA GLY A 105 -24.06 5.10 1.61
C GLY A 105 -22.70 5.81 1.69
N VAL A 106 -21.57 5.08 1.69
CA VAL A 106 -20.25 5.72 1.62
C VAL A 106 -20.04 6.32 0.24
N ARG A 107 -19.54 7.56 0.19
CA ARG A 107 -19.28 8.31 -1.04
C ARG A 107 -17.93 9.01 -0.91
N VAL A 108 -17.22 9.13 -2.04
CA VAL A 108 -16.00 9.94 -2.14
C VAL A 108 -16.41 11.34 -2.55
N HIS A 109 -15.96 12.33 -1.78
CA HIS A 109 -16.24 13.75 -1.97
C HIS A 109 -14.92 14.50 -2.06
N PRO A 110 -14.39 14.75 -3.27
CA PRO A 110 -13.07 15.38 -3.46
C PRO A 110 -12.93 16.74 -2.77
N GLU A 111 -14.05 17.45 -2.57
CA GLU A 111 -14.11 18.72 -1.85
C GLU A 111 -13.76 18.64 -0.35
N PHE A 112 -13.76 17.43 0.23
CA PHE A 112 -13.37 17.18 1.61
C PHE A 112 -12.01 16.47 1.73
N GLU A 113 -11.25 16.37 0.64
CA GLU A 113 -9.89 15.84 0.70
C GLU A 113 -8.98 16.81 1.48
N GLU A 114 -8.40 16.34 2.58
CA GLU A 114 -7.39 17.08 3.34
C GLU A 114 -5.96 16.71 2.92
N ILE A 115 -5.82 15.58 2.22
CA ILE A 115 -4.54 15.01 1.82
C ILE A 115 -4.70 14.26 0.50
N ARG A 116 -3.69 14.33 -0.35
CA ARG A 116 -3.63 13.60 -1.62
C ARG A 116 -2.27 12.96 -1.80
N TRP A 117 -2.26 11.70 -2.23
CA TRP A 117 -1.03 11.04 -2.65
C TRP A 117 -0.71 11.42 -4.10
N VAL A 118 0.55 11.69 -4.38
CA VAL A 118 1.07 11.92 -5.73
C VAL A 118 2.29 11.02 -5.97
N PRO A 119 2.43 10.49 -7.20
CA PRO A 119 3.49 9.55 -7.54
C PRO A 119 4.87 10.20 -7.46
N THR A 120 5.89 9.36 -7.29
CA THR A 120 7.30 9.76 -7.31
C THR A 120 7.61 10.48 -8.64
N PRO A 121 8.15 11.71 -8.60
CA PRO A 121 8.57 12.43 -9.81
C PRO A 121 9.59 11.61 -10.62
N ALA A 122 9.31 11.42 -11.92
CA ALA A 122 10.06 10.55 -12.85
C ALA A 122 10.21 9.08 -12.43
N GLY A 123 9.45 8.62 -11.43
CA GLY A 123 9.34 7.20 -11.11
C GLY A 123 8.53 6.45 -12.16
N VAL A 124 8.81 5.16 -12.34
CA VAL A 124 7.85 4.27 -13.02
C VAL A 124 6.65 4.14 -12.08
N PRO A 125 5.42 4.50 -12.50
CA PRO A 125 4.24 4.33 -11.66
C PRO A 125 4.10 2.85 -11.34
N GLY A 126 4.28 2.51 -10.07
CA GLY A 126 4.20 1.14 -9.57
C GLY A 126 3.18 1.07 -8.45
N ALA A 127 2.48 -0.05 -8.33
CA ALA A 127 1.50 -0.29 -7.25
C ALA A 127 2.12 -0.30 -5.83
N PHE A 128 3.44 -0.11 -5.72
CA PHE A 128 4.18 0.00 -4.46
C PHE A 128 5.02 1.28 -4.39
N ASP A 129 4.73 2.24 -5.26
CA ASP A 129 5.35 3.56 -5.19
C ASP A 129 4.93 4.22 -3.87
N THR A 130 5.91 4.73 -3.11
CA THR A 130 5.63 5.41 -1.85
C THR A 130 5.29 6.88 -2.08
N GLY A 131 5.66 7.45 -3.23
CA GLY A 131 5.35 8.81 -3.66
C GLY A 131 5.50 9.86 -2.57
N THR A 132 4.64 10.86 -2.58
CA THR A 132 4.50 11.80 -1.46
C THR A 132 3.04 12.15 -1.23
N HIS A 133 2.71 12.53 0.00
CA HIS A 133 1.40 13.07 0.32
C HIS A 133 1.48 14.59 0.41
N ILE A 134 0.62 15.27 -0.35
CA ILE A 134 0.48 16.72 -0.35
C ILE A 134 -0.80 17.13 0.38
N THR A 135 -0.79 18.32 0.97
CA THR A 135 -1.95 18.98 1.58
C THR A 135 -2.27 20.24 0.79
N PRO A 136 -3.52 20.72 0.80
CA PRO A 136 -3.84 21.98 0.16
C PRO A 136 -3.07 23.13 0.82
N ASP A 137 -2.67 24.12 0.01
CA ASP A 137 -2.03 25.34 0.47
C ASP A 137 -3.03 26.31 1.15
N ALA A 138 -2.56 27.48 1.56
CA ALA A 138 -3.39 28.48 2.24
C ALA A 138 -4.53 29.00 1.37
N GLU A 139 -4.38 28.91 0.05
CA GLU A 139 -5.35 29.30 -0.97
C GLU A 139 -6.28 28.13 -1.37
N GLY A 140 -6.06 26.93 -0.83
CA GLY A 140 -6.85 25.73 -1.12
C GLY A 140 -6.44 24.99 -2.40
N ASN A 141 -5.30 25.33 -3.01
CA ASN A 141 -4.78 24.64 -4.17
C ASN A 141 -3.91 23.45 -3.75
N TRP A 142 -3.81 22.46 -4.62
CA TRP A 142 -2.93 21.31 -4.43
C TRP A 142 -1.55 21.62 -5.02
N PRO A 143 -0.52 21.86 -4.19
CA PRO A 143 0.80 22.22 -4.71
C PRO A 143 1.43 21.03 -5.44
N THR A 144 2.16 21.32 -6.52
CA THR A 144 3.04 20.31 -7.13
C THR A 144 4.26 20.13 -6.22
N PRO A 145 4.63 18.89 -5.84
CA PRO A 145 5.83 18.66 -5.04
C PRO A 145 7.07 19.24 -5.72
N ASP A 146 7.91 19.91 -4.94
CA ASP A 146 9.22 20.32 -5.40
C ASP A 146 10.11 19.07 -5.57
N VAL A 147 10.70 18.94 -6.76
CA VAL A 147 11.53 17.77 -7.13
C VAL A 147 12.86 17.76 -6.36
N GLU A 148 13.45 18.93 -6.10
CA GLU A 148 14.67 19.07 -5.30
C GLU A 148 14.38 18.73 -3.83
N GLU A 149 13.23 19.17 -3.29
CA GLU A 149 12.81 18.79 -1.93
C GLU A 149 12.50 17.30 -1.83
N PHE A 150 11.93 16.70 -2.88
CA PHE A 150 11.64 15.27 -2.91
C PHE A 150 12.93 14.40 -2.91
N TYR A 151 13.95 14.86 -3.64
CA TYR A 151 15.26 14.21 -3.81
C TYR A 151 16.38 14.91 -2.99
N ASP A 152 16.05 15.32 -1.76
CA ASP A 152 16.94 16.08 -0.88
C ASP A 152 18.28 15.38 -0.56
N PHE A 153 19.38 16.00 -0.99
CA PHE A 153 20.73 15.50 -0.76
C PHE A 153 21.13 15.43 0.72
N ASP A 154 20.50 16.22 1.60
CA ASP A 154 20.78 16.19 3.04
C ASP A 154 20.29 14.89 3.69
N GLN A 155 19.41 14.14 3.01
CA GLN A 155 18.89 12.86 3.48
C GLN A 155 19.78 11.66 3.08
N ILE A 156 20.89 11.89 2.39
CA ILE A 156 21.83 10.82 2.01
C ILE A 156 22.52 10.27 3.27
N SER A 157 22.31 8.99 3.53
CA SER A 157 23.04 8.24 4.56
C SER A 157 24.10 7.36 3.90
N VAL A 158 25.36 7.50 4.31
CA VAL A 158 26.47 6.65 3.82
C VAL A 158 27.03 5.79 4.95
N LYS A 159 27.00 4.47 4.77
CA LYS A 159 27.48 3.48 5.74
C LYS A 159 28.40 2.48 5.06
N GLN A 160 29.39 1.98 5.79
CA GLN A 160 30.20 0.87 5.34
C GLN A 160 29.49 -0.43 5.70
N ILE A 161 29.34 -1.33 4.73
CA ILE A 161 28.79 -2.68 4.96
C ILE A 161 29.98 -3.66 4.97
N GLU A 162 29.87 -4.76 5.72
CA GLU A 162 30.94 -5.75 5.89
C GLU A 162 31.54 -6.15 4.53
N GLY A 163 32.87 -6.06 4.38
CA GLY A 163 33.55 -6.43 3.13
C GLY A 163 34.18 -5.29 2.33
N SER A 164 34.42 -4.12 2.95
CA SER A 164 35.16 -2.95 2.41
C SER A 164 34.39 -2.00 1.48
N ALA A 165 33.15 -2.32 1.10
CA ALA A 165 32.30 -1.45 0.29
C ALA A 165 31.53 -0.40 1.11
N TRP A 166 31.36 0.79 0.53
CA TRP A 166 30.54 1.86 1.09
C TRP A 166 29.22 1.95 0.34
N HIS A 167 28.12 2.00 1.09
CA HIS A 167 26.78 2.12 0.55
C HIS A 167 26.21 3.49 0.90
N ALA A 168 25.80 4.24 -0.10
CA ALA A 168 24.98 5.43 0.07
C ALA A 168 23.52 5.05 -0.19
N THR A 169 22.64 5.46 0.72
CA THR A 169 21.20 5.18 0.69
C THR A 169 20.42 6.47 0.87
N HIS A 170 19.32 6.60 0.14
CA HIS A 170 18.35 7.68 0.27
C HIS A 170 17.00 7.08 0.73
N PRO A 171 16.20 7.77 1.57
CA PRO A 171 14.91 7.24 2.04
C PRO A 171 13.90 6.94 0.92
N ARG A 172 14.12 7.47 -0.29
CA ARG A 172 13.34 7.15 -1.50
C ARG A 172 13.69 5.81 -2.15
N GLY A 173 14.28 4.88 -1.40
CA GLY A 173 14.62 3.54 -1.89
C GLY A 173 15.77 3.51 -2.92
N ILE A 174 16.59 4.57 -2.97
CA ILE A 174 17.75 4.63 -3.86
C ILE A 174 18.97 4.16 -3.05
N ALA A 175 19.73 3.25 -3.62
CA ALA A 175 20.97 2.78 -3.03
C ALA A 175 22.04 2.65 -4.12
N VAL A 176 23.24 3.10 -3.80
CA VAL A 176 24.42 2.95 -4.66
C VAL A 176 25.63 2.53 -3.82
N GLU A 177 26.55 1.84 -4.46
CA GLU A 177 27.77 1.33 -3.83
C GLU A 177 29.00 2.05 -4.40
N GLY A 178 30.02 2.25 -3.56
CA GLY A 178 31.33 2.77 -3.94
C GLY A 178 32.47 2.12 -3.15
N LYS A 179 33.70 2.17 -3.68
CA LYS A 179 34.87 1.60 -2.98
C LYS A 179 35.32 2.45 -1.82
N THR A 180 34.99 3.75 -1.85
CA THR A 180 35.24 4.70 -0.77
C THR A 180 33.96 5.43 -0.39
N LYS A 181 33.93 6.03 0.81
CA LYS A 181 32.81 6.85 1.27
C LYS A 181 32.48 7.98 0.29
N SER A 182 33.51 8.65 -0.22
CA SER A 182 33.37 9.77 -1.15
C SER A 182 32.84 9.31 -2.51
N GLU A 183 33.30 8.15 -3.00
CA GLU A 183 32.77 7.56 -4.24
C GLU A 183 31.29 7.21 -4.13
N ALA A 184 30.88 6.56 -3.03
CA ALA A 184 29.48 6.21 -2.80
C ALA A 184 28.60 7.46 -2.71
N TYR A 185 29.05 8.50 -2.00
CA TYR A 185 28.33 9.78 -1.91
C TYR A 185 28.23 10.48 -3.27
N ALA A 186 29.33 10.58 -4.02
CA ALA A 186 29.34 11.21 -5.34
C ALA A 186 28.45 10.46 -6.34
N ALA A 187 28.44 9.13 -6.32
CA ALA A 187 27.54 8.32 -7.12
C ALA A 187 26.07 8.57 -6.77
N MET A 188 25.75 8.72 -5.47
CA MET A 188 24.38 9.01 -5.02
C MET A 188 23.92 10.39 -5.49
N VAL A 189 24.76 11.42 -5.32
CA VAL A 189 24.45 12.77 -5.80
C VAL A 189 24.24 12.79 -7.31
N ALA A 190 25.07 12.06 -8.07
CA ALA A 190 24.90 11.96 -9.52
C ALA A 190 23.58 11.28 -9.91
N GLU A 191 23.18 10.21 -9.22
CA GLU A 191 21.92 9.52 -9.48
C GLU A 191 20.71 10.37 -9.10
N LEU A 192 20.74 11.06 -7.96
CA LEU A 192 19.68 11.98 -7.54
C LEU A 192 19.54 13.15 -8.52
N ARG A 193 20.65 13.76 -8.94
CA ARG A 193 20.65 14.80 -9.98
C ARG A 193 20.02 14.31 -11.28
N ARG A 194 20.40 13.11 -11.74
CA ARG A 194 19.83 12.51 -12.95
C ARG A 194 18.30 12.39 -12.84
N ARG A 195 17.78 11.97 -11.69
CA ARG A 195 16.33 11.88 -11.44
C ARG A 195 15.64 13.23 -11.38
N ILE A 196 16.28 14.23 -10.78
CA ILE A 196 15.78 15.61 -10.75
C ILE A 196 15.69 16.17 -12.18
N ASP A 197 16.73 15.96 -12.99
CA ASP A 197 16.76 16.38 -14.40
C ASP A 197 15.66 15.67 -15.21
N ASP A 198 15.50 14.35 -15.05
CA ASP A 198 14.45 13.57 -15.71
C ASP A 198 13.03 14.05 -15.32
N ALA A 199 12.79 14.30 -14.03
CA ALA A 199 11.51 14.79 -13.52
C ALA A 199 11.20 16.20 -14.00
N SER A 200 12.21 17.06 -14.05
CA SER A 200 12.10 18.43 -14.57
C SER A 200 11.83 18.45 -16.08
N ALA A 201 12.36 17.47 -16.82
CA ALA A 201 12.11 17.31 -18.26
C ALA A 201 10.70 16.75 -18.54
N ALA A 202 10.22 15.81 -17.73
CA ALA A 202 8.89 15.22 -17.87
C ALA A 202 7.73 16.18 -17.50
N SER A 203 8.04 17.24 -16.73
CA SER A 203 7.08 18.26 -16.30
C SER A 203 6.94 19.45 -17.28
N ARG A 204 7.66 19.44 -18.41
CA ARG A 204 7.60 20.45 -19.47
C ARG A 204 6.78 19.97 -20.65
#